data_AF-Q2GYT0-F1
#
_entry.id   AF-Q2GYT0-F1
#
_cell.length_a   1.000
_cell.length_b   1.000
_cell.length_c   1.000
_cell.angle_alpha   90.00
_cell.angle_beta   90.00
_cell.angle_gamma   90.00
#
_symmetry.space_group_name_H-M   'P 1'
#
loop_
_entity.id
_entity.type
_entity.pdbx_description
1 polymer ?
#
loop_
_entity_poly.entity_id
_entity_poly.type
_entity_poly.pdbx_seq_one_letter_code
_entity_poly.pdbx_strand_id
1 'polypeptide(L)'
;MTKVDAYMDKKVAAGKNNGCTLETAGYMNYDRYTKDPVNSALFNGNATSMGGNGAPDPNYKGLRTSAGLMKSGGGGGCVTTGPFKDYMATVGPGAPMMPNVPKNPLPSGGGYNPRCMRRDVNADAALGATADRALALIQQSKDINTFYNTLLTPPRNASDPYNWGIHTAGHYIAGGDPGGDPMVSPGDPIFYFHHAALDRLWWIWQMQDPDTRVNAQVTLGGTNGASRKLDMAWLAPDVIPVLEAHDGLGGHGGAFCHVYV
;
A
#
# COMPACT_ATOMS: atom_id res chain seq x y z
N MET A 1 -19.64 7.70 -18.03
CA MET A 1 -18.47 7.47 -18.89
C MET A 1 -18.11 8.70 -19.72
N THR A 2 -19.05 9.43 -20.32
CA THR A 2 -18.77 10.66 -21.10
C THR A 2 -17.84 11.68 -20.43
N LYS A 3 -17.96 11.92 -19.12
CA LYS A 3 -17.03 12.79 -18.37
C LYS A 3 -15.60 12.25 -18.29
N VAL A 4 -15.46 10.93 -18.17
CA VAL A 4 -14.16 10.25 -18.11
C VAL A 4 -13.51 10.31 -19.46
N ASP A 5 -14.25 9.99 -20.53
CA ASP A 5 -13.74 10.04 -21.90
C ASP A 5 -13.26 11.45 -22.25
N ALA A 6 -14.07 12.48 -21.94
CA ALA A 6 -13.67 13.87 -22.12
C ALA A 6 -12.45 14.29 -21.27
N TYR A 7 -12.35 13.83 -20.03
CA TYR A 7 -11.19 14.06 -19.17
C TYR A 7 -9.94 13.41 -19.75
N MET A 8 -10.03 12.13 -20.11
CA MET A 8 -8.94 11.35 -20.69
C MET A 8 -8.48 11.95 -22.02
N ASP A 9 -9.39 12.30 -22.93
CA ASP A 9 -9.06 12.93 -24.21
C ASP A 9 -8.32 14.25 -23.99
N LYS A 10 -8.82 15.11 -23.08
CA LYS A 10 -8.18 16.38 -22.72
C LYS A 10 -6.76 16.15 -22.16
N LYS A 11 -6.61 15.20 -21.24
CA LYS A 11 -5.34 14.94 -20.56
C LYS A 11 -4.33 14.23 -21.45
N VAL A 12 -4.75 13.27 -22.27
CA VAL A 12 -3.90 12.61 -23.27
C VAL A 12 -3.44 13.62 -24.33
N ALA A 13 -4.32 14.52 -24.79
CA ALA A 13 -3.92 15.59 -25.70
C ALA A 13 -2.87 16.53 -25.08
N ALA A 14 -3.00 16.86 -23.79
CA ALA A 14 -1.98 17.62 -23.08
C ALA A 14 -0.68 16.81 -22.87
N GLY A 15 -0.80 15.52 -22.54
CA GLY A 15 0.30 14.60 -22.26
C GLY A 15 1.16 14.22 -23.47
N LYS A 16 0.62 14.30 -24.69
CA LYS A 16 1.42 14.14 -25.93
C LYS A 16 2.58 15.13 -26.05
N ASN A 17 2.57 16.22 -25.27
CA ASN A 17 3.64 17.21 -25.20
C ASN A 17 4.63 16.99 -24.03
N ASN A 18 4.40 15.99 -23.17
CA ASN A 18 5.15 15.79 -21.92
C ASN A 18 6.26 14.72 -22.01
N GLY A 19 6.50 14.12 -23.18
CA GLY A 19 7.61 13.19 -23.39
C GLY A 19 7.51 11.87 -22.61
N CYS A 20 6.30 11.43 -22.26
CA CYS A 20 6.08 10.22 -21.46
C CYS A 20 6.65 8.97 -22.15
N THR A 21 7.48 8.21 -21.43
CA THR A 21 7.96 6.89 -21.86
C THR A 21 7.04 5.80 -21.32
N LEU A 22 6.87 4.71 -22.08
CA LEU A 22 6.08 3.57 -21.62
C LEU A 22 6.92 2.71 -20.66
N GLU A 23 6.71 2.91 -19.37
CA GLU A 23 7.23 2.06 -18.31
C GLU A 23 6.05 1.43 -17.55
N THR A 24 6.18 0.16 -17.17
CA THR A 24 5.13 -0.56 -16.45
C THR A 24 5.56 -0.82 -15.01
N ALA A 25 4.78 -0.32 -14.06
CA ALA A 25 4.90 -0.68 -12.64
C ALA A 25 3.81 -1.69 -12.25
N GLY A 26 4.18 -2.71 -11.47
CA GLY A 26 3.22 -3.70 -10.97
C GLY A 26 2.48 -3.20 -9.72
N TYR A 27 1.29 -3.75 -9.49
CA TYR A 27 0.51 -3.51 -8.28
C TYR A 27 0.01 -4.81 -7.64
N MET A 28 -0.24 -4.78 -6.34
CA MET A 28 -0.88 -5.87 -5.59
C MET A 28 -2.37 -5.95 -5.94
N ASN A 29 -2.76 -6.79 -6.90
CA ASN A 29 -4.17 -7.06 -7.13
C ASN A 29 -4.72 -8.07 -6.11
N TYR A 30 -5.12 -7.58 -4.93
CA TYR A 30 -5.55 -8.40 -3.79
C TYR A 30 -6.51 -9.52 -4.17
N ASP A 31 -7.51 -9.22 -5.01
CA ASP A 31 -8.58 -10.15 -5.38
C ASP A 31 -8.06 -11.43 -6.05
N ARG A 32 -7.02 -11.31 -6.89
CA ARG A 32 -6.46 -12.43 -7.65
C ARG A 32 -5.85 -13.52 -6.78
N TYR A 33 -5.43 -13.19 -5.56
CA TYR A 33 -4.74 -14.11 -4.68
C TYR A 33 -5.26 -14.06 -3.23
N THR A 34 -6.46 -13.50 -3.01
CA THR A 34 -7.01 -13.38 -1.64
C THR A 34 -7.11 -14.74 -0.94
N LYS A 35 -7.42 -15.81 -1.69
CA LYS A 35 -7.54 -17.17 -1.15
C LYS A 35 -6.22 -17.93 -1.04
N ASP A 36 -5.20 -17.51 -1.78
CA ASP A 36 -3.90 -18.18 -1.83
C ASP A 36 -2.78 -17.16 -2.13
N PRO A 37 -2.48 -16.28 -1.16
CA PRO A 37 -1.45 -15.26 -1.36
C PRO A 37 -0.06 -15.87 -1.47
N VAL A 38 0.20 -17.01 -0.81
CA VAL A 38 1.52 -17.64 -0.76
C VAL A 38 1.99 -18.15 -2.12
N ASN A 39 1.08 -18.62 -2.98
CA ASN A 39 1.42 -19.07 -4.33
C ASN A 39 1.27 -17.97 -5.40
N SER A 40 1.01 -16.72 -5.00
CA SER A 40 0.90 -15.60 -5.94
C SER A 40 2.24 -15.27 -6.62
N ALA A 41 2.20 -14.59 -7.76
CA ALA A 41 3.41 -14.13 -8.46
C ALA A 41 4.32 -13.25 -7.57
N LEU A 42 3.76 -12.56 -6.58
CA LEU A 42 4.51 -11.70 -5.66
C LEU A 42 5.21 -12.48 -4.53
N PHE A 43 4.68 -13.64 -4.12
CA PHE A 43 5.11 -14.35 -2.91
C PHE A 43 5.53 -15.82 -3.11
N ASN A 44 5.45 -16.36 -4.33
CA ASN A 44 5.77 -17.78 -4.58
C ASN A 44 7.27 -18.14 -4.40
N GLY A 45 8.14 -17.17 -4.10
CA GLY A 45 9.55 -17.40 -3.82
C GLY A 45 10.42 -17.74 -5.03
N ASN A 46 9.90 -17.62 -6.25
CA ASN A 46 10.69 -17.85 -7.45
C ASN A 46 11.57 -16.62 -7.79
N ALA A 47 12.37 -16.71 -8.86
CA ALA A 47 13.30 -15.63 -9.26
C ALA A 47 12.63 -14.31 -9.67
N THR A 48 11.31 -14.30 -9.92
CA THR A 48 10.54 -13.12 -10.33
C THR A 48 9.62 -12.58 -9.24
N SER A 49 9.58 -13.23 -8.08
CA SER A 49 8.76 -12.79 -6.94
C SER A 49 9.50 -11.75 -6.10
N MET A 50 8.79 -11.13 -5.16
CA MET A 50 9.39 -10.25 -4.16
C MET A 50 9.91 -11.04 -2.95
N GLY A 51 10.35 -12.28 -3.16
CA GLY A 51 10.65 -13.24 -2.09
C GLY A 51 9.49 -14.20 -1.80
N GLY A 52 9.73 -15.11 -0.86
CA GLY A 52 8.76 -16.09 -0.39
C GLY A 52 8.05 -15.70 0.90
N ASN A 53 7.40 -16.70 1.51
CA ASN A 53 7.00 -16.65 2.91
C ASN A 53 8.23 -16.76 3.84
N GLY A 54 8.05 -16.34 5.09
CA GLY A 54 9.02 -16.60 6.15
C GLY A 54 9.05 -18.07 6.55
N ALA A 55 10.18 -18.51 7.12
CA ALA A 55 10.23 -19.79 7.82
C ALA A 55 9.15 -19.86 8.91
N PRO A 56 8.53 -21.04 9.17
CA PRO A 56 7.54 -21.16 10.22
C PRO A 56 8.10 -20.77 11.60
N ASP A 57 7.38 -19.93 12.34
CA ASP A 57 7.66 -19.64 13.74
C ASP A 57 6.56 -20.27 14.62
N PRO A 58 6.85 -21.34 15.39
CA PRO A 58 5.84 -22.04 16.18
C PRO A 58 5.23 -21.17 17.30
N ASN A 59 5.93 -20.10 17.70
CA ASN A 59 5.49 -19.18 18.75
C ASN A 59 4.66 -18.02 18.18
N TYR A 60 4.71 -17.78 16.88
CA TYR A 60 3.93 -16.73 16.23
C TYR A 60 2.52 -17.21 15.87
N LYS A 61 1.51 -16.66 16.54
CA LYS A 61 0.09 -17.02 16.33
C LYS A 61 -0.68 -16.08 15.41
N GLY A 62 -0.02 -15.02 14.93
CA GLY A 62 -0.63 -13.96 14.14
C GLY A 62 -0.61 -12.63 14.88
N LEU A 63 -1.31 -11.65 14.32
CA LEU A 63 -1.30 -10.27 14.79
C LEU A 63 -2.60 -9.91 15.50
N ARG A 64 -2.49 -9.34 16.70
CA ARG A 64 -3.64 -8.79 17.41
C ARG A 64 -3.82 -7.31 17.07
N THR A 65 -5.00 -6.96 16.57
CA THR A 65 -5.40 -5.57 16.30
C THR A 65 -6.66 -5.22 17.10
N SER A 66 -7.13 -3.99 16.99
CA SER A 66 -8.39 -3.55 17.60
C SER A 66 -9.61 -4.33 17.12
N ALA A 67 -9.55 -4.94 15.94
CA ALA A 67 -10.64 -5.70 15.34
C ALA A 67 -10.62 -7.20 15.68
N GLY A 68 -9.60 -7.69 16.42
CA GLY A 68 -9.42 -9.11 16.73
C GLY A 68 -8.04 -9.65 16.41
N LEU A 69 -7.93 -10.99 16.33
CA LEU A 69 -6.70 -11.70 15.98
C LEU A 69 -6.74 -12.06 14.50
N MET A 70 -5.85 -11.47 13.72
CA MET A 70 -5.50 -11.93 12.38
C MET A 70 -4.58 -13.14 12.52
N LYS A 71 -5.07 -14.32 12.16
CA LYS A 71 -4.36 -15.59 12.40
C LYS A 71 -3.11 -15.70 11.53
N SER A 72 -2.07 -16.34 12.04
CA SER A 72 -0.85 -16.61 11.27
C SER A 72 -1.15 -17.37 9.97
N GLY A 73 -0.50 -16.96 8.88
CA GLY A 73 -0.47 -17.65 7.58
C GLY A 73 0.53 -18.80 7.52
N GLY A 74 1.23 -19.09 8.62
CA GLY A 74 2.19 -20.20 8.73
C GLY A 74 3.65 -19.80 8.53
N GLY A 75 3.95 -18.50 8.39
CA GLY A 75 5.30 -17.97 8.40
C GLY A 75 5.72 -17.45 9.78
N GLY A 76 6.34 -16.27 9.80
CA GLY A 76 6.74 -15.53 10.99
C GLY A 76 8.27 -15.37 11.14
N GLY A 77 9.06 -16.25 10.55
CA GLY A 77 10.52 -16.20 10.52
C GLY A 77 11.08 -15.45 9.30
N CYS A 78 12.40 -15.55 9.08
CA CYS A 78 13.08 -14.96 7.93
C CYS A 78 12.56 -15.51 6.61
N VAL A 79 12.47 -14.68 5.58
CA VAL A 79 12.22 -15.12 4.20
C VAL A 79 13.33 -16.05 3.73
N THR A 80 12.95 -17.20 3.17
CA THR A 80 13.90 -18.29 2.84
C THR A 80 14.13 -18.48 1.34
N THR A 81 13.29 -17.89 0.49
CA THR A 81 13.29 -18.08 -0.96
C THR A 81 13.12 -16.77 -1.74
N GLY A 82 13.47 -16.81 -3.03
CA GLY A 82 13.38 -15.68 -3.95
C GLY A 82 14.54 -14.68 -3.85
N PRO A 83 14.51 -13.58 -4.63
CA PRO A 83 15.61 -12.63 -4.76
C PRO A 83 15.99 -11.89 -3.48
N PHE A 84 15.07 -11.85 -2.51
CA PHE A 84 15.21 -11.10 -1.26
C PHE A 84 15.48 -11.99 -0.04
N LYS A 85 15.85 -13.27 -0.22
CA LYS A 85 16.18 -14.16 0.91
C LYS A 85 17.40 -13.67 1.72
N ASP A 86 18.34 -13.00 1.06
CA ASP A 86 19.58 -12.48 1.67
C ASP A 86 19.48 -10.95 1.94
N TYR A 87 18.32 -10.36 1.66
CA TYR A 87 18.07 -8.94 1.95
C TYR A 87 18.00 -8.72 3.47
N MET A 88 18.68 -7.67 3.92
CA MET A 88 18.68 -7.26 5.32
C MET A 88 17.95 -5.94 5.51
N ALA A 89 16.95 -5.94 6.38
CA ALA A 89 16.41 -4.71 6.94
C ALA A 89 17.46 -4.13 7.90
N THR A 90 17.91 -2.90 7.63
CA THR A 90 18.98 -2.23 8.39
C THR A 90 18.48 -1.11 9.28
N VAL A 91 17.24 -0.67 9.10
CA VAL A 91 16.57 0.40 9.86
C VAL A 91 15.37 -0.20 10.60
N GLY A 92 14.90 0.49 11.62
CA GLY A 92 13.81 0.05 12.50
C GLY A 92 14.23 -1.01 13.51
N PRO A 93 13.28 -1.59 14.24
CA PRO A 93 11.86 -1.25 14.19
C PRO A 93 11.57 0.15 14.78
N GLY A 94 10.47 0.76 14.35
CA GLY A 94 9.93 2.00 14.92
C GLY A 94 8.69 1.73 15.77
N ALA A 95 7.71 1.01 15.22
CA ALA A 95 6.50 0.56 15.89
C ALA A 95 6.19 -0.90 15.49
N PRO A 96 6.99 -1.88 15.93
CA PRO A 96 6.88 -3.25 15.46
C PRO A 96 5.59 -3.89 15.96
N MET A 97 4.81 -4.44 15.02
CA MET A 97 3.56 -5.13 15.32
C MET A 97 3.79 -6.64 15.52
N MET A 98 4.84 -7.19 14.91
CA MET A 98 5.31 -8.55 15.15
C MET A 98 6.10 -8.64 16.47
N PRO A 99 5.91 -9.69 17.29
CA PRO A 99 6.69 -9.89 18.49
C PRO A 99 8.14 -10.28 18.20
N ASN A 100 9.01 -10.11 19.21
CA ASN A 100 10.41 -10.55 19.19
C ASN A 100 11.25 -9.95 18.05
N VAL A 101 10.91 -8.75 17.58
CA VAL A 101 11.76 -7.99 16.66
C VAL A 101 12.94 -7.41 17.45
N PRO A 102 14.20 -7.61 17.00
CA PRO A 102 15.38 -7.01 17.64
C PRO A 102 15.23 -5.49 17.80
N LYS A 103 15.38 -5.00 19.04
CA LYS A 103 15.24 -3.57 19.35
C LYS A 103 16.29 -2.75 18.61
N ASN A 104 15.89 -1.60 18.07
CA ASN A 104 16.83 -0.65 17.48
C ASN A 104 17.69 0.00 18.59
N PRO A 105 19.00 0.24 18.36
CA PRO A 105 19.85 0.94 19.32
C PRO A 105 19.42 2.40 19.56
N LEU A 106 18.73 3.02 18.60
CA LEU A 106 18.14 4.36 18.75
C LEU A 106 16.63 4.24 18.97
N PRO A 107 16.06 4.93 19.98
CA PRO A 107 14.60 4.93 20.22
C PRO A 107 13.76 5.41 19.04
N SER A 108 14.35 6.19 18.12
CA SER A 108 13.69 6.67 16.90
C SER A 108 13.53 5.59 15.83
N GLY A 109 14.17 4.43 15.97
CA GLY A 109 14.23 3.41 14.92
C GLY A 109 15.23 3.72 13.79
N GLY A 110 15.95 4.85 13.86
CA GLY A 110 16.88 5.29 12.81
C GLY A 110 18.30 4.70 12.90
N GLY A 111 18.60 3.91 13.93
CA GLY A 111 19.93 3.33 14.12
C GLY A 111 20.17 2.12 13.19
N TYR A 112 21.44 1.84 12.89
CA TYR A 112 21.83 0.64 12.16
C TYR A 112 21.51 -0.62 12.96
N ASN A 113 20.61 -1.46 12.45
CA ASN A 113 20.08 -2.65 13.10
C ASN A 113 19.82 -3.77 12.07
N PRO A 114 20.89 -4.36 11.49
CA PRO A 114 20.77 -5.36 10.42
C PRO A 114 20.12 -6.65 10.92
N ARG A 115 19.09 -7.11 10.20
CA ARG A 115 18.38 -8.36 10.45
C ARG A 115 17.71 -8.85 9.16
N CYS A 116 17.41 -10.14 9.09
CA CYS A 116 16.68 -10.69 7.96
C CYS A 116 15.29 -10.05 7.84
N MET A 117 14.77 -9.93 6.61
CA MET A 117 13.34 -9.66 6.42
C MET A 117 12.53 -10.88 6.85
N ARG A 118 11.52 -10.66 7.68
CA ARG A 118 10.57 -11.69 8.14
C ARG A 118 9.22 -11.48 7.50
N ARG A 119 8.51 -12.56 7.18
CA ARG A 119 7.15 -12.50 6.62
C ARG A 119 6.24 -13.57 7.18
N ASP A 120 4.96 -13.27 7.18
CA ASP A 120 3.88 -14.23 7.37
C ASP A 120 2.86 -13.99 6.26
N VAL A 121 3.01 -14.67 5.13
CA VAL A 121 2.15 -14.45 3.96
C VAL A 121 0.74 -14.92 4.27
N ASN A 122 -0.20 -13.99 4.36
CA ASN A 122 -1.40 -14.17 5.17
C ASN A 122 -2.72 -14.07 4.37
N ALA A 123 -3.44 -15.19 4.27
CA ALA A 123 -4.76 -15.23 3.64
C ALA A 123 -5.86 -14.57 4.49
N ASP A 124 -5.75 -14.65 5.82
CA ASP A 124 -6.69 -14.02 6.77
C ASP A 124 -6.67 -12.49 6.65
N ALA A 125 -5.47 -11.92 6.45
CA ALA A 125 -5.28 -10.51 6.13
C ALA A 125 -5.94 -10.16 4.79
N ALA A 126 -5.70 -10.98 3.76
CA ALA A 126 -6.19 -10.71 2.41
C ALA A 126 -7.73 -10.63 2.33
N LEU A 127 -8.45 -11.33 3.21
CA LEU A 127 -9.92 -11.27 3.31
C LEU A 127 -10.45 -9.88 3.71
N GLY A 128 -9.60 -9.00 4.26
CA GLY A 128 -9.92 -7.59 4.49
C GLY A 128 -9.79 -6.69 3.25
N ALA A 129 -9.32 -7.23 2.12
CA ALA A 129 -9.05 -6.49 0.88
C ALA A 129 -9.67 -7.11 -0.39
N THR A 130 -10.75 -7.88 -0.25
CA THR A 130 -11.47 -8.51 -1.36
C THR A 130 -12.06 -7.51 -2.36
N ALA A 131 -12.38 -7.97 -3.57
CA ALA A 131 -12.96 -7.11 -4.62
C ALA A 131 -14.29 -6.46 -4.23
N ASP A 132 -15.16 -7.14 -3.47
CA ASP A 132 -16.42 -6.57 -2.98
C ASP A 132 -16.19 -5.42 -2.01
N ARG A 133 -15.16 -5.50 -1.16
CA ARG A 133 -14.75 -4.40 -0.27
C ARG A 133 -14.18 -3.22 -1.06
N ALA A 134 -13.33 -3.51 -2.06
CA ALA A 134 -12.79 -2.48 -2.96
C ALA A 134 -13.92 -1.78 -3.75
N LEU A 135 -14.89 -2.54 -4.25
CA LEU A 135 -16.05 -2.00 -4.94
C LEU A 135 -16.91 -1.14 -3.99
N ALA A 136 -17.16 -1.62 -2.77
CA ALA A 136 -17.90 -0.88 -1.75
C ALA A 136 -17.20 0.44 -1.40
N LEU A 137 -15.88 0.42 -1.20
CA LEU A 137 -15.08 1.63 -0.99
C LEU A 137 -15.32 2.66 -2.11
N ILE A 138 -15.20 2.24 -3.38
CA ILE A 138 -15.32 3.13 -4.54
C ILE A 138 -16.74 3.68 -4.68
N GLN A 139 -17.76 2.82 -4.56
CA GLN A 139 -19.15 3.18 -4.84
C GLN A 139 -19.83 3.94 -3.69
N GLN A 140 -19.48 3.60 -2.45
CA GLN A 140 -20.16 4.14 -1.26
C GLN A 140 -19.50 5.42 -0.74
N SER A 141 -18.22 5.66 -1.03
CA SER A 141 -17.53 6.90 -0.65
C SER A 141 -17.92 8.06 -1.56
N LYS A 142 -18.76 8.97 -1.05
CA LYS A 142 -19.27 10.12 -1.81
C LYS A 142 -18.32 11.32 -1.80
N ASP A 143 -17.44 11.38 -0.82
CA ASP A 143 -16.43 12.42 -0.63
C ASP A 143 -15.08 11.81 -0.24
N ILE A 144 -14.03 12.61 -0.33
CA ILE A 144 -12.64 12.19 -0.08
C ILE A 144 -12.37 11.83 1.38
N ASN A 145 -13.02 12.46 2.36
CA ASN A 145 -12.83 12.10 3.77
C ASN A 145 -13.43 10.73 4.08
N THR A 146 -14.61 10.42 3.52
CA THR A 146 -15.20 9.08 3.61
C THR A 146 -14.30 8.05 2.94
N PHE A 147 -13.82 8.32 1.72
CA PHE A 147 -12.89 7.42 1.01
C PHE A 147 -11.62 7.17 1.83
N TYR A 148 -10.95 8.23 2.28
CA TYR A 148 -9.72 8.17 3.08
C TYR A 148 -9.91 7.37 4.37
N ASN A 149 -10.97 7.68 5.14
CA ASN A 149 -11.24 6.97 6.38
C ASN A 149 -11.56 5.50 6.13
N THR A 150 -12.39 5.17 5.14
CA THR A 150 -12.74 3.77 4.85
C THR A 150 -11.54 2.97 4.34
N LEU A 151 -10.63 3.60 3.60
CA LEU A 151 -9.42 2.95 3.09
C LEU A 151 -8.41 2.63 4.21
N LEU A 152 -8.18 3.60 5.10
CA LEU A 152 -7.12 3.55 6.11
C LEU A 152 -7.56 2.97 7.46
N THR A 153 -8.82 3.14 7.82
CA THR A 153 -9.32 2.74 9.14
C THR A 153 -10.09 1.43 9.09
N PRO A 154 -9.89 0.53 10.07
CA PRO A 154 -10.75 -0.63 10.30
C PRO A 154 -12.24 -0.25 10.28
N PRO A 155 -13.09 -0.87 9.43
CA PRO A 155 -14.52 -0.62 9.49
C PRO A 155 -15.07 -0.85 10.91
N ARG A 156 -15.88 0.09 11.40
CA ARG A 156 -16.50 0.02 12.74
C ARG A 156 -17.53 -1.11 12.91
N ASN A 157 -17.82 -1.87 11.85
CA ASN A 157 -18.75 -2.98 11.93
C ASN A 157 -18.09 -4.15 12.68
N ALA A 158 -18.32 -4.24 13.98
CA ALA A 158 -17.78 -5.30 14.83
C ALA A 158 -18.27 -6.71 14.46
N SER A 159 -19.32 -6.83 13.63
CA SER A 159 -19.82 -8.12 13.15
C SER A 159 -19.06 -8.66 11.93
N ASP A 160 -18.23 -7.84 11.30
CA ASP A 160 -17.39 -8.26 10.18
C ASP A 160 -16.05 -8.80 10.73
N PRO A 161 -15.74 -10.10 10.56
CA PRO A 161 -14.54 -10.72 11.14
C PRO A 161 -13.23 -10.29 10.45
N TYR A 162 -13.30 -9.58 9.32
CA TYR A 162 -12.12 -9.10 8.58
C TYR A 162 -12.12 -7.57 8.44
N ASN A 163 -12.63 -6.88 9.45
CA ASN A 163 -12.83 -5.44 9.45
C ASN A 163 -11.55 -4.63 9.74
N TRP A 164 -10.40 -5.01 9.17
CA TRP A 164 -9.12 -4.31 9.37
C TRP A 164 -8.93 -3.07 8.45
N GLY A 165 -9.69 -3.00 7.35
CA GLY A 165 -9.54 -1.99 6.29
C GLY A 165 -8.55 -2.43 5.21
N ILE A 166 -8.74 -1.98 3.97
CA ILE A 166 -7.98 -2.44 2.79
C ILE A 166 -6.48 -2.12 2.93
N HIS A 167 -6.14 -0.94 3.43
CA HIS A 167 -4.75 -0.54 3.67
C HIS A 167 -4.06 -1.47 4.68
N THR A 168 -4.66 -1.61 5.87
CA THR A 168 -4.17 -2.52 6.92
C THR A 168 -4.04 -3.95 6.41
N ALA A 169 -5.09 -4.46 5.76
CA ALA A 169 -5.10 -5.79 5.16
C ALA A 169 -3.91 -5.98 4.20
N GLY A 170 -3.71 -5.05 3.26
CA GLY A 170 -2.64 -5.15 2.28
C GLY A 170 -1.22 -5.17 2.89
N HIS A 171 -0.95 -4.35 3.91
CA HIS A 171 0.31 -4.44 4.66
C HIS A 171 0.51 -5.83 5.28
N TYR A 172 -0.52 -6.39 5.91
CA TYR A 172 -0.41 -7.66 6.62
C TYR A 172 -0.60 -8.91 5.75
N ILE A 173 -0.85 -8.76 4.44
CA ILE A 173 -0.70 -9.90 3.51
C ILE A 173 0.76 -10.37 3.48
N ALA A 174 1.74 -9.47 3.58
CA ALA A 174 3.15 -9.84 3.81
C ALA A 174 3.48 -9.88 5.31
N GLY A 175 3.00 -8.86 6.04
CA GLY A 175 3.20 -8.68 7.47
C GLY A 175 4.67 -8.65 7.86
N GLY A 176 4.98 -9.20 9.03
CA GLY A 176 6.36 -9.44 9.43
C GLY A 176 7.16 -8.19 9.78
N ASP A 177 8.46 -8.24 9.51
CA ASP A 177 9.44 -7.20 9.83
C ASP A 177 10.36 -7.00 8.62
N PRO A 178 10.41 -5.79 8.03
CA PRO A 178 9.81 -4.55 8.53
C PRO A 178 8.38 -4.29 8.01
N GLY A 179 7.84 -5.14 7.13
CA GLY A 179 6.58 -4.90 6.42
C GLY A 179 5.35 -4.65 7.31
N GLY A 180 5.31 -5.24 8.49
CA GLY A 180 4.25 -5.05 9.49
C GLY A 180 4.47 -3.88 10.45
N ASP A 181 5.54 -3.11 10.33
CA ASP A 181 5.83 -1.94 11.16
C ASP A 181 5.49 -0.66 10.38
N PRO A 182 4.43 0.09 10.73
CA PRO A 182 4.00 1.27 9.97
C PRO A 182 5.06 2.37 9.80
N MET A 183 6.08 2.40 10.66
CA MET A 183 7.16 3.40 10.59
C MET A 183 8.26 3.01 9.60
N VAL A 184 8.39 1.72 9.26
CA VAL A 184 9.47 1.19 8.42
C VAL A 184 9.00 0.17 7.37
N SER A 185 7.69 0.09 7.12
CA SER A 185 7.09 -0.83 6.14
C SER A 185 7.64 -0.72 4.71
N PRO A 186 8.15 0.45 4.21
CA PRO A 186 8.87 0.51 2.93
C PRO A 186 10.12 -0.37 2.85
N GLY A 187 10.64 -0.83 3.99
CA GLY A 187 11.75 -1.77 4.04
C GLY A 187 11.38 -3.17 3.52
N ASP A 188 10.10 -3.50 3.32
CA ASP A 188 9.68 -4.67 2.56
C ASP A 188 9.33 -4.24 1.12
N PRO A 189 9.95 -4.83 0.06
CA PRO A 189 9.68 -4.47 -1.33
C PRO A 189 8.21 -4.52 -1.75
N ILE A 190 7.38 -5.30 -1.06
CA ILE A 190 5.93 -5.38 -1.33
C ILE A 190 5.22 -4.05 -1.06
N PHE A 191 5.78 -3.19 -0.21
CA PHE A 191 5.22 -1.86 0.07
C PHE A 191 4.84 -1.10 -1.20
N TYR A 192 5.73 -1.10 -2.20
CA TYR A 192 5.50 -0.36 -3.44
C TYR A 192 4.36 -0.94 -4.27
N PHE A 193 4.23 -2.27 -4.32
CA PHE A 193 3.11 -2.94 -4.99
C PHE A 193 1.79 -2.71 -4.26
N HIS A 194 1.81 -2.76 -2.93
CA HIS A 194 0.68 -2.45 -2.06
C HIS A 194 0.19 -1.01 -2.29
N HIS A 195 1.10 -0.03 -2.21
CA HIS A 195 0.75 1.37 -2.40
C HIS A 195 0.34 1.70 -3.85
N ALA A 196 0.92 1.05 -4.86
CA ALA A 196 0.42 1.15 -6.23
C ALA A 196 -1.02 0.62 -6.38
N ALA A 197 -1.41 -0.41 -5.61
CA ALA A 197 -2.78 -0.89 -5.60
C ALA A 197 -3.75 0.04 -4.87
N LEU A 198 -3.30 0.71 -3.81
CA LEU A 198 -4.08 1.73 -3.11
C LEU A 198 -4.27 2.97 -4.00
N ASP A 199 -3.21 3.41 -4.66
CA ASP A 199 -3.25 4.51 -5.62
C ASP A 199 -4.20 4.18 -6.78
N ARG A 200 -4.16 2.96 -7.31
CA ARG A 200 -5.15 2.47 -8.29
C ARG A 200 -6.60 2.61 -7.80
N LEU A 201 -6.89 2.24 -6.55
CA LEU A 201 -8.25 2.38 -6.00
C LEU A 201 -8.67 3.85 -5.90
N TRP A 202 -7.73 4.72 -5.51
CA TRP A 202 -7.94 6.16 -5.45
C TRP A 202 -8.16 6.76 -6.85
N TRP A 203 -7.35 6.38 -7.83
CA TRP A 203 -7.50 6.77 -9.23
C TRP A 203 -8.87 6.36 -9.78
N ILE A 204 -9.31 5.11 -9.56
CA ILE A 204 -10.64 4.66 -9.99
C ILE A 204 -11.76 5.48 -9.32
N TRP A 205 -11.61 5.82 -8.04
CA TRP A 205 -12.56 6.67 -7.33
C TRP A 205 -12.59 8.09 -7.89
N GLN A 206 -11.43 8.69 -8.20
CA GLN A 206 -11.33 10.01 -8.83
C GLN A 206 -12.03 10.01 -10.20
N MET A 207 -11.79 8.97 -11.00
CA MET A 207 -12.37 8.86 -12.35
C MET A 207 -13.90 8.66 -12.34
N GLN A 208 -14.57 8.45 -11.20
CA GLN A 208 -16.03 8.48 -11.19
C GLN A 208 -16.62 9.89 -11.42
N ASP A 209 -15.88 10.94 -11.04
CA ASP A 209 -16.23 12.35 -11.28
C ASP A 209 -14.97 13.22 -11.25
N PRO A 210 -14.14 13.18 -12.30
CA PRO A 210 -12.80 13.79 -12.28
C PRO A 210 -12.83 15.31 -12.09
N ASP A 211 -13.92 15.98 -12.50
CA ASP A 211 -14.11 17.43 -12.33
C ASP A 211 -14.01 17.87 -10.86
N THR A 212 -14.49 17.03 -9.94
CA THR A 212 -14.58 17.35 -8.52
C THR A 212 -13.61 16.54 -7.68
N ARG A 213 -13.28 15.32 -8.09
CA ARG A 213 -12.56 14.35 -7.25
C ARG A 213 -11.04 14.40 -7.39
N VAL A 214 -10.50 14.77 -8.56
CA VAL A 214 -9.04 14.90 -8.73
C VAL A 214 -8.48 15.92 -7.75
N ASN A 215 -9.17 17.04 -7.61
CA ASN A 215 -8.76 18.12 -6.70
C ASN A 215 -9.36 18.01 -5.28
N ALA A 216 -10.02 16.90 -4.95
CA ALA A 216 -10.63 16.72 -3.64
C ALA A 216 -9.55 16.55 -2.56
N GLN A 217 -9.75 17.20 -1.41
CA GLN A 217 -8.76 17.26 -0.33
C GLN A 217 -9.29 16.69 0.96
N VAL A 218 -8.48 15.85 1.59
CA VAL A 218 -8.75 15.42 2.97
C VAL A 218 -8.67 16.64 3.87
N THR A 219 -9.76 16.93 4.59
CA THR A 219 -9.85 18.06 5.54
C THR A 219 -9.64 17.62 7.00
N LEU A 220 -9.52 16.31 7.23
CA LEU A 220 -9.20 15.73 8.52
C LEU A 220 -7.78 16.14 8.92
N GLY A 221 -7.65 16.90 10.02
CA GLY A 221 -6.36 17.43 10.49
C GLY A 221 -5.99 18.83 9.97
N GLY A 222 -6.93 19.55 9.34
CA GLY A 222 -6.82 20.99 9.00
C GLY A 222 -7.12 21.32 7.54
N THR A 223 -7.38 22.61 7.27
CA THR A 223 -7.87 23.13 5.98
C THR A 223 -6.79 23.36 4.90
N ASN A 224 -5.52 23.00 5.15
CA ASN A 224 -4.40 23.28 4.25
C ASN A 224 -3.87 22.04 3.49
N GLY A 225 -4.66 20.98 3.33
CA GLY A 225 -4.21 19.73 2.68
C GLY A 225 -3.60 19.93 1.29
N ALA A 226 -4.16 20.84 0.48
CA ALA A 226 -3.74 21.11 -0.89
C ALA A 226 -2.30 21.63 -1.03
N SER A 227 -1.95 22.58 -0.18
CA SER A 227 -0.72 23.37 -0.27
C SER A 227 0.38 22.83 0.64
N ARG A 228 0.08 21.75 1.38
CA ARG A 228 1.12 20.98 2.05
C ARG A 228 2.13 20.55 0.99
N LYS A 229 3.39 20.82 1.30
CA LYS A 229 4.51 20.44 0.46
C LYS A 229 4.82 18.97 0.72
N LEU A 230 4.76 18.17 -0.33
CA LEU A 230 5.29 16.82 -0.37
C LEU A 230 6.80 16.93 -0.64
N ASP A 231 7.59 16.59 0.37
CA ASP A 231 9.05 16.51 0.28
C ASP A 231 9.47 15.04 0.41
N MET A 232 9.85 14.45 -0.71
CA MET A 232 10.32 13.05 -0.79
C MET A 232 11.84 12.96 -0.63
N ALA A 233 12.50 14.07 -0.33
CA ALA A 233 13.94 14.21 -0.15
C ALA A 233 14.74 13.54 -1.29
N TRP A 234 15.59 12.58 -0.95
CA TRP A 234 16.38 11.81 -1.90
C TRP A 234 15.61 10.95 -2.92
N LEU A 235 14.31 10.69 -2.71
CA LEU A 235 13.49 9.89 -3.64
C LEU A 235 12.94 10.73 -4.80
N ALA A 236 12.70 12.02 -4.57
CA ALA A 236 12.37 12.98 -5.62
C ALA A 236 12.85 14.38 -5.19
N PRO A 237 13.69 15.04 -6.01
CA PRO A 237 14.32 16.31 -5.64
C PRO A 237 13.33 17.49 -5.57
N ASP A 238 12.19 17.36 -6.23
CA ASP A 238 11.18 18.40 -6.30
C ASP A 238 10.24 18.34 -5.11
N VAL A 239 10.08 19.48 -4.45
CA VAL A 239 9.08 19.67 -3.40
C VAL A 239 7.83 20.25 -4.03
N ILE A 240 6.80 19.42 -4.17
CA ILE A 240 5.55 19.77 -4.87
C ILE A 240 4.39 19.92 -3.89
N PRO A 241 3.36 20.74 -4.19
CA PRO A 241 2.09 20.66 -3.47
C PRO A 241 1.51 19.24 -3.59
N VAL A 242 0.92 18.72 -2.51
CA VAL A 242 0.25 17.40 -2.52
C VAL A 242 -0.77 17.29 -3.64
N LEU A 243 -1.48 18.38 -3.96
CA LEU A 243 -2.47 18.41 -5.04
C LEU A 243 -1.87 18.08 -6.42
N GLU A 244 -0.59 18.39 -6.67
CA GLU A 244 0.09 18.03 -7.92
C GLU A 244 0.25 16.51 -8.05
N ALA A 245 0.39 15.78 -6.93
CA ALA A 245 0.47 14.33 -6.93
C ALA A 245 -0.89 13.65 -7.14
N HIS A 246 -2.01 14.39 -7.06
CA HIS A 246 -3.34 13.82 -7.30
C HIS A 246 -3.65 13.60 -8.79
N ASP A 247 -2.97 14.31 -9.67
CA ASP A 247 -3.21 14.25 -11.11
C ASP A 247 -2.16 13.37 -11.81
N GLY A 248 -2.44 12.07 -11.89
CA GLY A 248 -1.60 11.09 -12.58
C GLY A 248 -1.40 11.34 -14.09
N LEU A 249 -2.14 12.30 -14.68
CA LEU A 249 -2.12 12.61 -16.11
C LEU A 249 -1.85 14.10 -16.38
N GLY A 250 -0.87 14.68 -15.71
CA GLY A 250 -0.47 16.07 -15.95
C GLY A 250 0.04 16.83 -14.75
N GLY A 251 -0.04 16.27 -13.55
CA GLY A 251 0.46 16.88 -12.33
C GLY A 251 1.97 17.13 -12.38
N HIS A 252 2.43 18.11 -11.60
CA HIS A 252 3.82 18.58 -11.55
C HIS A 252 4.36 18.95 -12.94
N GLY A 253 3.63 19.82 -13.64
CA GLY A 253 4.01 20.30 -14.97
C GLY A 253 4.08 19.19 -16.03
N GLY A 254 3.35 18.09 -15.83
CA GLY A 254 3.33 16.96 -16.75
C GLY A 254 4.23 15.79 -16.39
N ALA A 255 4.97 15.85 -15.28
CA ALA A 255 5.85 14.79 -14.83
C ALA A 255 5.10 13.50 -14.46
N PHE A 256 3.86 13.62 -13.95
CA PHE A 256 2.98 12.47 -13.77
C PHE A 256 2.22 12.18 -15.06
N CYS A 257 2.46 11.00 -15.63
CA CYS A 257 1.87 10.56 -16.89
C CYS A 257 1.66 9.04 -16.90
N HIS A 258 0.77 8.55 -16.05
CA HIS A 258 0.46 7.13 -15.93
C HIS A 258 -1.04 6.85 -15.85
N VAL A 259 -1.42 5.63 -16.20
CA VAL A 259 -2.77 5.09 -16.01
C VAL A 259 -2.69 3.69 -15.42
N TYR A 260 -3.79 3.23 -14.82
CA TYR A 260 -3.93 1.85 -14.40
C TYR A 260 -4.75 1.06 -15.43
N VAL A 261 -4.24 -0.14 -15.76
CA VAL A 261 -4.88 -1.14 -16.62
C VAL A 261 -5.20 -2.43 -15.87
#